data_AF-A0A4V5NJU4-F1
#
_entry.id   AF-A0A4V5NJU4-F1
#
_cell.length_a   1.000
_cell.length_b   1.000
_cell.length_c   1.000
_cell.angle_alpha   90.00
_cell.angle_beta   90.00
_cell.angle_gamma   90.00
#
_symmetry.space_group_name_H-M   'P 1'
#
loop_
_entity.id
_entity.type
_entity.pdbx_description
1 polymer ?
#
loop_
_entity_poly.entity_id
_entity_poly.type
_entity_poly.pdbx_seq_one_letter_code
_entity_poly.pdbx_strand_id
1 'polypeptide(L)'
;MSGIERQLKSGAVPNHISNVCPPGTKMYLLEVGWLECDEGYVIRGGNGSLKTTEGRNFVNKRRELPMYCVLIDHPHEGVILWETGCGEDYPEVWGPQAVDIFARVRYEPKHELKYQVEQTGHKLEDVKKIIIGHLHLDHAGK
;
A
#
# COMPACT_ATOMS: atom_id res chain seq x y z
N MET A 1 -11.81 -3.69 37.02
CA MET A 1 -11.63 -2.78 35.89
C MET A 1 -10.21 -2.90 35.38
N SER A 2 -10.05 -3.28 34.10
CA SER A 2 -8.74 -3.41 33.47
C SER A 2 -8.01 -2.06 33.43
N GLY A 3 -6.68 -2.05 33.27
CA GLY A 3 -5.92 -0.80 33.15
C GLY A 3 -6.45 0.11 32.03
N ILE A 4 -6.91 -0.50 30.93
CA ILE A 4 -7.52 0.15 29.76
C ILE A 4 -8.83 0.88 30.12
N GLU A 5 -9.74 0.25 30.87
CA GLU A 5 -11.02 0.89 31.24
C GLU A 5 -10.83 2.12 32.12
N ARG A 6 -9.83 2.11 32.99
CA ARG A 6 -9.53 3.25 33.87
C ARG A 6 -8.97 4.44 33.08
N GLN A 7 -8.28 4.18 31.98
CA GLN A 7 -7.61 5.19 31.16
C GLN A 7 -8.46 5.72 30.01
N LEU A 8 -9.37 4.90 29.46
CA LEU A 8 -10.45 5.38 28.61
C LEU A 8 -11.28 6.45 29.35
N LYS A 9 -11.50 6.27 30.66
CA LYS A 9 -12.18 7.25 31.52
C LYS A 9 -11.37 8.54 31.76
N SER A 10 -10.05 8.54 31.57
CA SER A 10 -9.22 9.76 31.69
C SER A 10 -9.08 10.55 30.40
N GLY A 11 -9.77 10.17 29.32
CA GLY A 11 -9.87 10.96 28.08
C GLY A 11 -8.68 10.81 27.11
N ALA A 12 -7.60 10.16 27.52
CA ALA A 12 -6.50 9.77 26.63
C ALA A 12 -5.87 8.46 27.12
N VAL A 13 -5.63 7.54 26.19
CA VAL A 13 -4.82 6.33 26.44
C VAL A 13 -3.40 6.64 25.97
N PRO A 14 -2.39 6.63 26.86
CA PRO A 14 -1.00 6.86 26.45
C PRO A 14 -0.56 5.87 25.38
N ASN A 15 0.22 6.33 24.38
CA ASN A 15 0.66 5.49 23.26
C ASN A 15 1.41 4.22 23.68
N HIS A 16 2.21 4.26 24.76
CA HIS A 16 2.91 3.08 25.28
C HIS A 16 1.97 2.03 25.91
N ILE A 17 0.67 2.32 25.98
CA ILE A 17 -0.38 1.43 26.47
C ILE A 17 -1.31 1.02 25.33
N SER A 18 -1.67 1.94 24.41
CA SER A 18 -2.53 1.62 23.26
C SER A 18 -1.80 1.01 22.06
N ASN A 19 -0.53 1.36 21.83
CA ASN A 19 0.28 0.88 20.69
C ASN A 19 1.19 -0.30 21.07
N VAL A 20 0.69 -1.20 21.91
CA VAL A 20 1.39 -2.47 22.19
C VAL A 20 0.62 -3.57 21.49
N CYS A 21 1.16 -4.04 20.35
CA CYS A 21 0.63 -5.23 19.71
C CYS A 21 0.81 -6.43 20.66
N PRO A 22 -0.18 -7.33 20.77
CA PRO A 22 -0.06 -8.51 21.61
C PRO A 22 1.19 -9.33 21.29
N PRO A 23 1.85 -9.94 22.31
CA PRO A 23 2.98 -10.83 22.07
C PRO A 23 2.65 -11.92 21.05
N GLY A 24 3.56 -12.13 20.10
CA GLY A 24 3.36 -13.08 19.00
C GLY A 24 2.80 -12.47 17.72
N THR A 25 2.40 -11.20 17.72
CA THR A 25 2.02 -10.49 16.48
C THR A 25 3.19 -10.43 15.51
N LYS A 26 2.98 -10.81 14.25
CA LYS A 26 3.98 -10.71 13.18
C LYS A 26 3.47 -9.80 12.06
N MET A 27 4.40 -9.09 11.43
CA MET A 27 4.12 -8.23 10.29
C MET A 27 5.02 -8.64 9.12
N TYR A 28 4.44 -8.71 7.92
CA TYR A 28 5.13 -9.05 6.68
C TYR A 28 4.87 -7.95 5.67
N LEU A 29 5.94 -7.46 5.04
CA LEU A 29 5.85 -6.55 3.89
C LEU A 29 5.83 -7.38 2.61
N LEU A 30 4.79 -7.20 1.81
CA LEU A 30 4.54 -7.95 0.59
C LEU A 30 4.76 -7.02 -0.60
N GLU A 31 5.83 -7.22 -1.37
CA GLU A 31 6.05 -6.45 -2.62
C GLU A 31 5.10 -6.96 -3.70
N VAL A 32 4.17 -6.10 -4.14
CA VAL A 32 3.12 -6.45 -5.11
C VAL A 32 3.29 -5.73 -6.45
N GLY A 33 4.55 -5.45 -6.80
CA GLY A 33 4.97 -4.86 -8.08
C GLY A 33 5.30 -3.37 -7.99
N TRP A 34 5.52 -2.75 -9.15
CA TRP A 34 5.93 -1.36 -9.25
C TRP A 34 5.13 -0.59 -10.30
N LEU A 35 4.78 0.65 -9.97
CA LEU A 35 4.26 1.63 -10.91
C LEU A 35 5.33 2.63 -11.32
N GLU A 36 5.10 3.34 -12.41
CA GLU A 36 5.88 4.50 -12.81
C GLU A 36 4.94 5.63 -13.28
N CYS A 37 5.13 6.83 -12.74
CA CYS A 37 4.40 8.02 -13.16
C CYS A 37 5.32 9.23 -13.33
N ASP A 38 4.78 10.33 -13.87
CA ASP A 38 5.47 11.61 -13.91
C ASP A 38 5.83 12.10 -12.49
N GLU A 39 7.03 12.67 -12.33
CA GLU A 39 7.51 13.18 -11.04
C GLU A 39 6.57 14.22 -10.42
N GLY A 40 5.85 15.00 -11.24
CA GLY A 40 4.91 16.02 -10.78
C GLY A 40 3.72 15.48 -9.97
N TYR A 41 3.37 14.19 -10.10
CA TYR A 41 2.35 13.55 -9.26
C TYR A 41 2.86 13.22 -7.85
N VAL A 42 4.17 13.00 -7.70
CA VAL A 42 4.79 12.54 -6.44
C VAL A 42 5.43 13.70 -5.69
N ILE A 43 6.15 14.55 -6.41
CA ILE A 43 6.83 15.72 -5.89
C ILE A 43 6.14 16.94 -6.47
N ARG A 44 5.39 17.65 -5.61
CA ARG A 44 4.67 18.86 -6.01
C ARG A 44 5.64 19.83 -6.69
N GLY A 45 5.46 20.02 -8.00
CA GLY A 45 6.28 20.90 -8.82
C GLY A 45 7.59 20.31 -9.38
N GLY A 46 7.82 18.99 -9.29
CA GLY A 46 9.08 18.35 -9.72
C GLY A 46 9.43 18.54 -11.21
N ASN A 47 8.41 18.62 -12.07
CA ASN A 47 8.54 19.01 -13.49
C ASN A 47 8.02 20.44 -13.75
N GLY A 48 8.11 21.35 -12.78
CA GLY A 48 7.69 22.74 -12.95
C GLY A 48 8.66 23.52 -13.84
N SER A 49 8.14 24.24 -14.85
CA SER A 49 8.97 25.16 -15.64
C SER A 49 9.36 26.39 -14.82
N LEU A 50 10.57 26.89 -15.06
CA LEU A 50 11.09 28.10 -14.41
C LEU A 50 11.04 29.26 -15.40
N LYS A 51 10.96 30.50 -14.90
CA LYS A 51 11.02 31.68 -15.77
C LYS A 51 12.33 31.75 -16.56
N THR A 52 13.43 31.27 -16.00
CA THR A 52 14.75 31.19 -16.67
C THR A 52 14.81 30.13 -17.78
N THR A 53 13.86 29.19 -17.81
CA THR A 53 13.74 28.15 -18.83
C THR A 53 12.46 28.30 -19.67
N GLU A 54 11.82 29.48 -19.64
CA GLU A 54 10.63 29.77 -20.41
C GLU A 54 10.83 29.47 -21.91
N GLY A 55 9.82 28.82 -22.51
CA GLY A 55 9.84 28.43 -23.92
C GLY A 55 10.77 27.25 -24.27
N ARG A 56 11.47 26.65 -23.29
CA ARG A 56 12.33 25.48 -23.52
C ARG A 56 11.60 24.19 -23.13
N ASN A 57 11.71 23.19 -24.00
CA ASN A 57 11.29 21.83 -23.67
C ASN A 57 12.33 21.15 -22.77
N PHE A 58 11.88 20.26 -21.89
CA PHE A 58 12.73 19.37 -21.12
C PHE A 58 12.09 17.98 -21.08
N VAL A 59 12.91 16.95 -20.85
CA VAL A 59 12.42 15.59 -20.67
C VAL A 59 11.87 15.48 -19.25
N ASN A 60 10.59 15.17 -19.13
CA ASN A 60 9.95 14.93 -17.83
C ASN A 60 10.66 13.82 -17.08
N LYS A 61 10.98 14.07 -15.81
CA LYS A 61 11.42 13.01 -14.91
C LYS A 61 10.22 12.12 -14.57
N ARG A 62 10.46 10.82 -14.52
CA ARG A 62 9.51 9.82 -14.05
C ARG A 62 10.02 9.14 -12.78
N ARG A 63 9.11 8.59 -11.98
CA ARG A 63 9.39 7.98 -10.69
C ARG A 63 8.78 6.60 -10.65
N GLU A 64 9.63 5.60 -10.36
CA GLU A 64 9.18 4.27 -10.01
C GLU A 64 8.72 4.24 -8.55
N LEU A 65 7.57 3.62 -8.31
CA LEU A 65 6.88 3.56 -7.04
C LEU A 65 6.67 2.08 -6.67
N PRO A 66 7.26 1.58 -5.58
CA PRO A 66 6.98 0.24 -5.11
C PRO A 66 5.56 0.19 -4.54
N MET A 67 4.78 -0.77 -5.01
CA MET A 67 3.52 -1.13 -4.37
C MET A 67 3.79 -2.21 -3.33
N TYR A 68 3.21 -2.07 -2.15
CA TYR A 68 3.29 -3.08 -1.11
C TYR A 68 1.97 -3.24 -0.37
N CYS A 69 1.71 -4.45 0.08
CA CYS A 69 0.69 -4.76 1.08
C CYS A 69 1.37 -5.11 2.40
N VAL A 70 0.60 -5.10 3.49
CA VAL A 70 1.07 -5.58 4.79
C VAL A 70 0.17 -6.69 5.28
N LEU A 71 0.74 -7.87 5.55
CA LEU A 71 0.05 -8.93 6.27
C LEU A 71 0.42 -8.85 7.74
N ILE A 72 -0.59 -8.83 8.60
CA ILE A 72 -0.45 -8.79 10.05
C ILE A 72 -1.08 -10.07 10.61
N ASP A 73 -0.25 -10.98 11.11
CA ASP A 73 -0.70 -12.16 11.85
C ASP A 73 -0.92 -11.76 13.31
N HIS A 74 -2.18 -11.51 13.67
CA HIS A 74 -2.56 -11.00 14.99
C HIS A 74 -3.23 -12.08 15.84
N PRO A 75 -2.71 -12.41 17.04
CA PRO A 75 -3.12 -13.59 17.80
C PRO A 75 -4.56 -13.55 18.33
N HIS A 76 -5.18 -12.37 18.37
CA HIS A 76 -6.57 -12.20 18.83
C HIS A 76 -7.55 -11.85 17.71
N GLU A 77 -7.04 -11.27 16.61
CA GLU A 77 -7.88 -10.67 15.56
C GLU A 77 -7.85 -11.47 14.26
N GLY A 78 -6.98 -12.50 14.20
CA GLY A 78 -6.69 -13.27 13.00
C GLY A 78 -5.74 -12.54 12.05
N VAL A 79 -5.61 -13.08 10.84
CA VAL A 79 -4.81 -12.47 9.78
C VAL A 79 -5.52 -11.21 9.27
N ILE A 80 -4.82 -10.09 9.27
CA ILE A 80 -5.28 -8.79 8.76
C ILE A 80 -4.41 -8.44 7.57
N LEU A 81 -5.03 -7.98 6.48
CA LEU A 81 -4.33 -7.46 5.32
C LEU A 81 -4.54 -5.94 5.24
N TRP A 82 -3.46 -5.19 4.97
CA TRP A 82 -3.52 -3.78 4.62
C TRP A 82 -3.16 -3.61 3.14
N GLU A 83 -4.10 -3.07 2.37
CA GLU A 83 -4.11 -2.94 0.91
C GLU A 83 -4.11 -4.27 0.16
N THR A 84 -4.45 -4.25 -1.13
CA THR A 84 -4.51 -5.44 -2.01
C THR A 84 -3.75 -5.28 -3.32
N GLY A 85 -3.08 -4.15 -3.54
CA GLY A 85 -2.27 -3.89 -4.74
C GLY A 85 -3.11 -3.54 -5.96
N CYS A 86 -2.53 -3.70 -7.16
CA CYS A 86 -3.17 -3.31 -8.43
C CYS A 86 -4.00 -4.38 -9.15
N GLY A 87 -3.86 -5.64 -8.72
CA GLY A 87 -4.50 -6.79 -9.31
C GLY A 87 -3.84 -7.32 -10.59
N GLU A 88 -4.05 -8.61 -10.87
CA GLU A 88 -3.51 -9.29 -12.05
C GLU A 88 -4.13 -8.77 -13.35
N ASP A 89 -5.42 -8.44 -13.31
CA ASP A 89 -6.23 -7.95 -14.44
C ASP A 89 -5.89 -6.52 -14.87
N TYR A 90 -4.87 -5.90 -14.26
CA TYR A 90 -4.22 -4.72 -14.83
C TYR A 90 -3.52 -5.16 -16.13
N PRO A 91 -3.71 -4.48 -17.28
CA PRO A 91 -4.31 -3.14 -17.43
C PRO A 91 -5.81 -3.12 -17.79
N GLU A 92 -6.45 -4.26 -17.99
CA GLU A 92 -7.79 -4.37 -18.56
C GLU A 92 -8.87 -3.67 -17.72
N VAL A 93 -8.85 -3.87 -16.40
CA VAL A 93 -9.87 -3.30 -15.49
C VAL A 93 -9.77 -1.77 -15.37
N TRP A 94 -8.55 -1.23 -15.41
CA TRP A 94 -8.31 0.21 -15.20
C TRP A 94 -8.41 1.04 -16.48
N GLY A 95 -8.31 0.38 -17.63
CA GLY A 95 -8.39 1.01 -18.95
C GLY A 95 -7.08 1.71 -19.36
N PRO A 96 -6.89 1.92 -20.67
CA PRO A 96 -5.60 2.31 -21.23
C PRO A 96 -5.13 3.69 -20.76
N GLN A 97 -6.03 4.62 -20.45
CA GLN A 97 -5.67 5.97 -20.03
C GLN A 97 -5.06 6.01 -18.62
N ALA A 98 -5.68 5.33 -17.66
CA ALA A 98 -5.14 5.27 -16.29
C ALA A 98 -3.79 4.53 -16.27
N VAL A 99 -3.73 3.47 -17.07
CA VAL A 99 -2.54 2.62 -17.21
C VAL A 99 -1.37 3.35 -17.86
N ASP A 100 -1.63 4.30 -18.75
CA ASP A 100 -0.58 5.12 -19.38
C ASP A 100 -0.04 6.21 -18.43
N ILE A 101 -0.89 6.75 -17.54
CA ILE A 101 -0.48 7.74 -16.55
C ILE A 101 0.33 7.08 -15.42
N PHE A 102 -0.15 5.96 -14.87
CA PHE A 102 0.42 5.23 -13.74
C PHE A 102 0.83 3.81 -14.16
N ALA A 103 1.83 3.69 -15.01
CA ALA A 103 2.18 2.44 -15.68
C ALA A 103 2.78 1.40 -14.75
N ARG A 104 2.24 0.17 -14.77
CA ARG A 104 2.86 -0.98 -14.10
C ARG A 104 4.12 -1.43 -14.85
N VAL A 105 5.28 -1.07 -14.32
CA VAL A 105 6.59 -1.29 -14.96
C VAL A 105 7.30 -2.57 -14.51
N ARG A 106 6.94 -3.12 -13.34
CA ARG A 106 7.45 -4.42 -12.87
C ARG A 106 6.35 -5.24 -12.23
N TYR A 107 6.02 -6.35 -12.88
CA TYR A 107 5.04 -7.31 -12.38
C TYR A 107 5.37 -8.69 -12.92
N GLU A 108 5.46 -9.66 -12.02
CA GLU A 108 5.85 -11.05 -12.27
C GLU A 108 4.89 -11.89 -11.42
N PRO A 109 4.72 -13.20 -11.68
CA PRO A 109 3.84 -14.05 -10.86
C PRO A 109 4.13 -13.97 -9.35
N LYS A 110 5.40 -13.72 -8.96
CA LYS A 110 5.78 -13.54 -7.56
C LYS A 110 5.19 -12.28 -6.90
N HIS A 111 4.71 -11.32 -7.68
CA HIS A 111 4.12 -10.07 -7.19
C HIS A 111 2.60 -10.17 -7.01
N GLU A 112 1.97 -11.28 -7.40
CA GLU A 112 0.57 -11.50 -7.08
C GLU A 112 0.38 -11.60 -5.57
N LEU A 113 -0.64 -10.90 -5.06
CA LEU A 113 -0.97 -10.89 -3.63
C LEU A 113 -1.11 -12.31 -3.06
N LYS A 114 -1.78 -13.20 -3.80
CA LYS A 114 -1.95 -14.60 -3.41
C LYS A 114 -0.60 -15.28 -3.18
N TYR A 115 0.31 -15.15 -4.15
CA TYR A 115 1.64 -15.75 -4.06
C TYR A 115 2.40 -15.21 -2.83
N GLN A 116 2.37 -13.89 -2.62
CA GLN A 116 3.04 -13.25 -1.48
C GLN A 116 2.47 -13.70 -0.13
N VAL A 117 1.14 -13.80 0.00
CA VAL A 117 0.49 -14.32 1.21
C VAL A 117 0.95 -15.76 1.49
N GLU A 118 1.00 -16.61 0.47
CA GLU A 118 1.49 -17.99 0.60
C GLU A 118 2.96 -18.07 1.06
N GLN A 119 3.82 -17.14 0.65
CA GLN A 119 5.21 -17.08 1.12
C GLN A 119 5.35 -16.79 2.61
N THR A 120 4.30 -16.25 3.25
CA THR A 120 4.27 -16.01 4.70
C THR A 120 3.80 -17.23 5.50
N GLY A 121 3.43 -18.32 4.83
CA GLY A 121 2.86 -19.52 5.45
C GLY A 121 1.35 -19.45 5.69
N HIS A 122 0.68 -18.42 5.17
CA HIS A 122 -0.77 -18.22 5.27
C HIS A 122 -1.46 -18.47 3.93
N LYS A 123 -2.79 -18.55 3.95
CA LYS A 123 -3.62 -18.57 2.75
C LYS A 123 -4.55 -17.35 2.73
N LEU A 124 -5.08 -17.02 1.55
CA LEU A 124 -6.02 -15.90 1.44
C LEU A 124 -7.28 -16.11 2.31
N GLU A 125 -7.72 -17.36 2.48
CA GLU A 125 -8.90 -17.70 3.30
C GLU A 125 -8.67 -17.49 4.81
N ASP A 126 -7.41 -17.36 5.23
CA ASP A 126 -7.06 -17.06 6.62
C ASP A 126 -7.34 -15.59 6.96
N VAL A 127 -7.35 -14.70 5.95
CA VAL A 127 -7.59 -13.26 6.11
C VAL A 127 -8.98 -13.01 6.69
N LYS A 128 -9.03 -12.37 7.86
CA LYS A 128 -10.27 -12.04 8.57
C LYS A 128 -10.69 -10.59 8.35
N LYS A 129 -9.74 -9.72 8.03
CA LYS A 129 -9.98 -8.29 7.85
C LYS A 129 -9.09 -7.76 6.74
N ILE A 130 -9.64 -6.87 5.93
CA ILE A 130 -8.89 -6.09 4.95
C ILE A 130 -9.08 -4.62 5.31
N ILE A 131 -7.96 -3.90 5.47
CA ILE A 131 -7.91 -2.47 5.67
C ILE A 131 -7.45 -1.87 4.36
N ILE A 132 -8.31 -1.06 3.74
CA ILE A 132 -7.98 -0.32 2.54
C ILE A 132 -7.81 1.14 2.94
N GLY A 133 -6.61 1.69 2.79
CA GLY A 133 -6.32 3.07 3.16
C GLY A 133 -7.14 4.04 2.32
N HIS A 134 -7.27 3.75 1.02
CA HIS A 134 -8.17 4.43 0.08
C HIS A 134 -8.34 3.60 -1.21
N LEU A 135 -9.24 4.01 -2.10
CA LEU A 135 -9.70 3.20 -3.24
C LEU A 135 -9.00 3.54 -4.56
N HIS A 136 -7.72 3.89 -4.54
CA HIS A 136 -6.96 4.04 -5.77
C HIS A 136 -6.52 2.69 -6.35
N LEU A 137 -6.09 2.74 -7.62
CA LEU A 137 -5.82 1.57 -8.43
C LEU A 137 -4.71 0.67 -7.88
N ASP A 138 -3.77 1.22 -7.13
CA ASP A 138 -2.62 0.56 -6.52
C ASP A 138 -2.88 0.04 -5.10
N HIS A 139 -4.09 0.31 -4.58
CA HIS A 139 -4.51 -0.06 -3.23
C HIS A 139 -5.62 -1.11 -3.21
N ALA A 140 -6.60 -0.98 -4.11
CA ALA A 140 -7.86 -1.72 -4.07
C ALA A 140 -8.13 -2.54 -5.35
N GLY A 141 -7.09 -3.01 -6.03
CA GLY A 141 -7.20 -3.74 -7.29
C GLY A 141 -7.56 -5.23 -7.16
N LYS A 142 -7.53 -5.80 -5.95
CA LYS A 142 -7.86 -7.21 -5.68
C LYS A 142 -8.72 -7.41 -4.44
#